data_AF-A0A6P5LM27-F1
#
_entry.id   AF-A0A6P5LM27-F1
#
_cell.length_a   1.000
_cell.length_b   1.000
_cell.length_c   1.000
_cell.angle_alpha   90.00
_cell.angle_beta   90.00
_cell.angle_gamma   90.00
#
_symmetry.space_group_name_H-M   'P 1'
#
loop_
_entity.id
_entity.type
_entity.pdbx_description
1 polymer ?
#
loop_
_entity_poly.entity_id
_entity_poly.type
_entity_poly.pdbx_seq_one_letter_code
_entity_poly.pdbx_strand_id
1 'polypeptide(L)'
;MTEEILPENIARSRFLVTSGLLSVAFAAGIKMPCTLCLAGDQFPVHQVKEKNKAFSFLYMSTVFGNFFADISLPSFMEKSCFYKDCYLIYLSASAGIVTFNLVTFIFSKKLFFIEVPQESNLLKIFKCIWSAIKNQLRHCSWKTPRRNHWLDWASEKFSENHISEVKLFFGMLLFLSPFPLFWALVEKQEIEWILQAKKMNRFVAGRSVKNEDVQMIFSAILLINLILMELVFIPLAEWLGINFSLIKKTMIGMILIYFSSLISFLLELQIEKSPNILPGSRESFLRIINVADISFNVTFLKNNSSMSYSRVSRVFQNADDYHRIYLDSDQQYFQIKLHTNTLVKEEEILLEKRTTYAMILHGNRKFYSIILIKETTTKPETGVAYVRIINILNKDVYIILPVDTYNLPKYNGTSSELSIKISRNVNLLCMIEKKENVIKLGLLEFGASYLVFLTEDTPTLKTWKTRQNEIKSLCIGWQLPQILIMGIGKYLLIVSCMEFFYYKAPEGMKVTMQALWTSTLFSSSLILYFVNYISFLPEWIEDFLLSNILLAVVISFFVISYYYQETVLKLWRVPFS
;
A
#
# COMPACT_ATOMS: atom_id res chain seq x y z
N MET A 1 -23.82 -18.00 -0.68
CA MET A 1 -24.38 -17.89 -2.03
C MET A 1 -25.83 -17.46 -1.86
N THR A 2 -26.08 -16.16 -1.87
CA THR A 2 -27.40 -15.51 -1.95
C THR A 2 -27.13 -14.19 -2.64
N GLU A 3 -27.55 -14.11 -3.90
CA GLU A 3 -27.44 -12.94 -4.76
C GLU A 3 -28.26 -11.79 -4.15
N GLU A 4 -27.59 -10.81 -3.54
CA GLU A 4 -28.14 -9.47 -3.47
C GLU A 4 -28.18 -8.95 -4.92
N ILE A 5 -29.40 -8.72 -5.43
CA ILE A 5 -29.63 -8.00 -6.68
C ILE A 5 -29.08 -6.59 -6.48
N LEU A 6 -27.79 -6.44 -6.76
CA LEU A 6 -27.13 -5.15 -6.89
C LEU A 6 -27.87 -4.40 -8.01
N PRO A 7 -28.21 -3.12 -7.85
CA PRO A 7 -28.83 -2.33 -8.91
C PRO A 7 -28.03 -2.54 -10.21
N GLU A 8 -28.71 -2.79 -11.33
CA GLU A 8 -28.10 -3.18 -12.61
C GLU A 8 -26.97 -2.22 -13.05
N ASN A 9 -27.12 -0.93 -12.70
CA ASN A 9 -26.11 0.12 -12.90
C ASN A 9 -24.81 -0.09 -12.10
N ILE A 10 -24.90 -0.63 -10.86
CA ILE A 10 -23.75 -0.93 -10.00
C ILE A 10 -23.08 -2.23 -10.44
N ALA A 11 -23.84 -3.23 -10.85
CA ALA A 11 -23.27 -4.47 -11.40
C ALA A 11 -22.50 -4.20 -12.69
N ARG A 12 -23.10 -3.42 -13.61
CA ARG A 12 -22.47 -2.98 -14.85
C ARG A 12 -21.23 -2.11 -14.62
N SER A 13 -21.28 -1.17 -13.67
CA SER A 13 -20.12 -0.32 -13.37
C SER A 13 -18.97 -1.12 -12.75
N ARG A 14 -19.26 -2.03 -11.80
CA ARG A 14 -18.25 -2.95 -11.25
C ARG A 14 -17.64 -3.82 -12.34
N PHE A 15 -18.46 -4.42 -13.20
CA PHE A 15 -17.98 -5.22 -14.31
C PHE A 15 -17.03 -4.42 -15.20
N LEU A 16 -17.42 -3.23 -15.67
CA LEU A 16 -16.58 -2.39 -16.55
C LEU A 16 -15.26 -1.97 -15.89
N VAL A 17 -15.29 -1.60 -14.61
CA VAL A 17 -14.07 -1.23 -13.86
C VAL A 17 -13.16 -2.45 -13.69
N THR A 18 -13.70 -3.60 -13.31
CA THR A 18 -12.91 -4.84 -13.15
C THR A 18 -12.32 -5.31 -14.47
N SER A 19 -13.08 -5.27 -15.57
CA SER A 19 -12.56 -5.62 -16.90
C SER A 19 -11.47 -4.65 -17.33
N GLY A 20 -11.65 -3.34 -17.10
CA GLY A 20 -10.64 -2.34 -17.40
C GLY A 20 -9.34 -2.55 -16.62
N LEU A 21 -9.43 -2.81 -15.32
CA LEU A 21 -8.27 -3.11 -14.47
C LEU A 21 -7.56 -4.40 -14.89
N LEU A 22 -8.30 -5.45 -15.24
CA LEU A 22 -7.73 -6.70 -15.76
C LEU A 22 -7.00 -6.48 -17.09
N SER A 23 -7.56 -5.67 -18.00
CA SER A 23 -6.90 -5.33 -19.26
C SER A 23 -5.60 -4.55 -19.04
N VAL A 24 -5.59 -3.59 -18.11
CA VAL A 24 -4.38 -2.84 -17.74
C VAL A 24 -3.33 -3.78 -17.14
N ALA A 25 -3.73 -4.66 -16.22
CA ALA A 25 -2.84 -5.63 -15.59
C ALA A 25 -2.24 -6.59 -16.63
N PHE A 26 -3.05 -7.11 -17.55
CA PHE A 26 -2.59 -7.99 -18.63
C PHE A 26 -1.59 -7.28 -19.56
N ALA A 27 -1.90 -6.05 -19.98
CA ALA A 27 -1.01 -5.27 -20.83
C ALA A 27 0.32 -4.93 -20.14
N ALA A 28 0.29 -4.54 -18.86
CA ALA A 28 1.48 -4.27 -18.07
C ALA A 28 2.35 -5.53 -17.89
N GLY A 29 1.71 -6.67 -17.61
CA GLY A 29 2.38 -7.96 -17.43
C GLY A 29 3.12 -8.45 -18.67
N ILE A 30 2.60 -8.18 -19.87
CA ILE A 30 3.29 -8.48 -21.14
C ILE A 30 4.40 -7.46 -21.41
N LYS A 31 4.10 -6.17 -21.24
CA LYS A 31 5.02 -5.08 -21.59
C LYS A 31 6.29 -5.12 -20.75
N MET A 32 6.19 -5.33 -19.44
CA MET A 32 7.33 -5.23 -18.52
C MET A 32 8.52 -6.15 -18.88
N PRO A 33 8.36 -7.49 -18.98
CA PRO A 33 9.47 -8.38 -19.26
C PRO A 33 10.07 -8.18 -20.66
N CYS A 34 9.22 -7.91 -21.66
CA CYS A 34 9.67 -7.63 -23.03
C CYS A 34 10.47 -6.33 -23.11
N THR A 35 10.07 -5.28 -22.39
CA THR A 35 10.78 -3.98 -22.39
C THR A 35 12.18 -4.12 -21.79
N LEU A 36 12.31 -4.87 -20.68
CA LEU A 36 13.59 -5.12 -20.02
C LEU A 36 14.55 -5.88 -20.94
N CYS A 37 14.08 -6.94 -21.61
CA CYS A 37 14.90 -7.69 -22.56
C CYS A 37 15.28 -6.83 -23.77
N LEU A 38 14.31 -6.14 -24.38
CA LEU A 38 14.56 -5.27 -25.53
C LEU A 38 15.62 -4.21 -25.21
N ALA A 39 15.54 -3.57 -24.03
CA ALA A 39 16.52 -2.59 -23.60
C ALA A 39 17.92 -3.21 -23.43
N GLY A 40 18.02 -4.40 -22.86
CA GLY A 40 19.30 -5.10 -22.72
C GLY A 40 19.91 -5.51 -24.06
N ASP A 41 19.08 -5.91 -25.03
CA ASP A 41 19.52 -6.38 -26.35
C ASP A 41 20.02 -5.24 -27.25
N GLN A 42 19.76 -3.97 -26.91
CA GLN A 42 20.31 -2.83 -27.67
C GLN A 42 21.82 -2.65 -27.50
N PHE A 43 22.41 -3.28 -26.48
CA PHE A 43 23.83 -3.14 -26.17
C PHE A 43 24.61 -4.41 -26.58
N PRO A 44 25.68 -4.28 -27.38
CA PRO A 44 26.58 -5.38 -27.68
C PRO A 44 27.18 -6.02 -26.42
N VAL A 45 27.66 -7.27 -26.55
CA VAL A 45 28.21 -8.06 -25.43
C VAL A 45 29.38 -7.38 -24.70
N HIS A 46 30.17 -6.56 -25.41
CA HIS A 46 31.31 -5.83 -24.82
C HIS A 46 30.91 -4.60 -23.99
N GLN A 47 29.69 -4.06 -24.18
CA GLN A 47 29.20 -2.84 -23.50
C GLN A 47 28.46 -3.16 -22.21
N VAL A 48 29.11 -3.88 -21.29
CA VAL A 48 28.51 -4.33 -20.03
C VAL A 48 28.17 -3.14 -19.12
N LYS A 49 29.04 -2.13 -19.06
CA LYS A 49 28.86 -0.96 -18.18
C LYS A 49 27.69 -0.11 -18.63
N GLU A 50 27.58 0.15 -19.92
CA GLU A 50 26.53 0.95 -20.55
C GLU A 50 25.17 0.27 -20.40
N LYS A 51 25.13 -1.05 -20.60
CA LYS A 51 23.91 -1.83 -20.39
C LYS A 51 23.44 -1.82 -18.94
N ASN A 52 24.35 -1.95 -17.98
CA ASN A 52 24.00 -1.88 -16.55
C ASN A 52 23.42 -0.50 -16.19
N LYS A 53 24.03 0.59 -16.69
CA LYS A 53 23.48 1.95 -16.56
C LYS A 53 22.09 2.09 -17.17
N ALA A 54 21.80 1.39 -18.27
CA ALA A 54 20.47 1.40 -18.87
C ALA A 54 19.41 0.75 -17.95
N PHE A 55 19.72 -0.37 -17.30
CA PHE A 55 18.82 -1.00 -16.32
C PHE A 55 18.55 -0.10 -15.12
N SER A 56 19.60 0.54 -14.58
CA SER A 56 19.47 1.57 -13.56
C SER A 56 18.54 2.70 -13.98
N PHE A 57 18.73 3.25 -15.19
CA PHE A 57 17.92 4.35 -15.70
C PHE A 57 16.45 3.97 -15.89
N LEU A 58 16.16 2.73 -16.30
CA LEU A 58 14.79 2.22 -16.39
C LEU A 58 14.12 2.18 -15.01
N TYR A 59 14.85 1.74 -13.98
CA TYR A 59 14.34 1.74 -12.62
C TYR A 59 14.12 3.18 -12.10
N MET A 60 15.08 4.07 -12.33
CA MET A 60 14.97 5.50 -12.02
C MET A 60 13.73 6.13 -12.65
N SER A 61 13.49 5.89 -13.94
CA SER A 61 12.34 6.40 -14.67
C SER A 61 11.01 5.93 -14.07
N THR A 62 10.96 4.68 -13.60
CA THR A 62 9.79 4.14 -12.90
C THR A 62 9.52 4.87 -11.59
N VAL A 63 10.56 5.09 -10.77
CA VAL A 63 10.41 5.79 -9.49
C VAL A 63 10.07 7.27 -9.68
N PHE A 64 10.65 7.92 -10.69
CA PHE A 64 10.28 9.27 -11.08
C PHE A 64 8.80 9.36 -11.50
N GLY A 65 8.31 8.37 -12.26
CA GLY A 65 6.89 8.27 -12.63
C GLY A 65 5.96 8.15 -11.41
N ASN A 66 6.34 7.33 -10.42
CA ASN A 66 5.58 7.20 -9.17
C ASN A 66 5.55 8.51 -8.39
N PHE A 67 6.69 9.19 -8.25
CA PHE A 67 6.75 10.49 -7.60
C PHE A 67 5.87 11.54 -8.30
N PHE A 68 5.87 11.57 -9.64
CA PHE A 68 4.99 12.47 -10.39
C PHE A 68 3.50 12.13 -10.19
N ALA A 69 3.14 10.85 -10.12
CA ALA A 69 1.78 10.41 -9.83
C ALA A 69 1.33 10.85 -8.43
N ASP A 70 2.19 10.68 -7.42
CA ASP A 70 1.90 11.07 -6.02
C ASP A 70 1.69 12.59 -5.85
N ILE A 71 2.38 13.42 -6.65
CA ILE A 71 2.15 14.88 -6.66
C ILE A 71 0.86 15.25 -7.41
N SER A 72 0.67 14.65 -8.59
CA SER A 72 -0.39 15.09 -9.50
C SER A 72 -1.76 14.62 -9.06
N LEU A 73 -1.90 13.37 -8.60
CA LEU A 73 -3.18 12.74 -8.30
C LEU A 73 -4.00 13.52 -7.25
N PRO A 74 -3.45 13.93 -6.08
CA PRO A 74 -4.20 14.72 -5.10
C PRO A 74 -4.71 16.04 -5.68
N SER A 75 -3.91 16.73 -6.49
CA SER A 75 -4.28 18.01 -7.10
C SER A 75 -5.49 17.91 -8.04
N PHE A 76 -5.65 16.77 -8.72
CA PHE A 76 -6.84 16.47 -9.55
C PHE A 76 -8.03 16.02 -8.71
N MET A 77 -7.79 15.26 -7.62
CA MET A 77 -8.84 14.81 -6.72
C MET A 77 -9.38 15.93 -5.81
N GLU A 78 -8.61 17.01 -5.61
CA GLU A 78 -9.05 18.13 -4.76
C GLU A 78 -9.99 19.12 -5.44
N LYS A 79 -9.99 19.19 -6.78
CA LYS A 79 -10.78 20.17 -7.55
C LYS A 79 -12.08 19.54 -8.03
N SER A 80 -13.18 20.29 -7.95
CA SER A 80 -14.45 19.94 -8.60
C SER A 80 -14.46 20.48 -10.03
N CYS A 81 -14.46 19.60 -11.03
CA CYS A 81 -14.56 20.00 -12.44
C CYS A 81 -15.97 19.71 -12.94
N PHE A 82 -16.69 20.72 -13.46
CA PHE A 82 -17.96 20.52 -14.17
C PHE A 82 -18.97 19.62 -13.41
N TYR A 83 -19.18 19.90 -12.13
CA TYR A 83 -20.16 19.19 -11.26
C TYR A 83 -19.88 17.68 -11.02
N LYS A 84 -18.69 17.17 -11.39
CA LYS A 84 -18.20 15.82 -11.08
C LYS A 84 -16.72 15.85 -10.66
N ASP A 85 -16.20 14.73 -10.16
CA ASP A 85 -14.79 14.61 -9.80
C ASP A 85 -13.91 14.74 -11.07
N CYS A 86 -12.83 15.54 -11.02
CA CYS A 86 -11.90 15.71 -12.15
C CYS A 86 -11.10 14.43 -12.50
N TYR A 87 -11.40 13.31 -11.84
CA TYR A 87 -10.73 12.02 -12.04
C TYR A 87 -10.76 11.56 -13.51
N LEU A 88 -11.83 11.85 -14.25
CA LEU A 88 -11.94 11.51 -15.68
C LEU A 88 -10.90 12.28 -16.52
N ILE A 89 -10.58 13.53 -16.17
CA ILE A 89 -9.54 14.31 -16.85
C ILE A 89 -8.17 13.67 -16.64
N TYR A 90 -7.87 13.24 -15.41
CA TYR A 90 -6.61 12.55 -15.10
C TYR A 90 -6.49 11.23 -15.88
N LEU A 91 -7.56 10.44 -15.96
CA LEU A 91 -7.60 9.21 -16.75
C LEU A 91 -7.43 9.48 -18.25
N SER A 92 -8.12 10.49 -18.79
CA SER A 92 -8.00 10.88 -20.20
C SER A 92 -6.58 11.38 -20.53
N ALA A 93 -5.96 12.17 -19.65
CA ALA A 93 -4.58 12.60 -19.79
C ALA A 93 -3.61 11.40 -19.79
N SER A 94 -3.81 10.46 -18.87
CA SER A 94 -3.02 9.22 -18.78
C SER A 94 -3.14 8.37 -20.05
N ALA A 95 -4.37 8.21 -20.58
CA ALA A 95 -4.60 7.52 -21.85
C ALA A 95 -3.93 8.23 -23.04
N GLY A 96 -3.95 9.57 -23.06
CA GLY A 96 -3.24 10.38 -24.04
C GLY A 96 -1.72 10.14 -24.03
N ILE A 97 -1.11 10.10 -22.84
CA ILE A 97 0.33 9.81 -22.67
C ILE A 97 0.67 8.39 -23.16
N VAL A 98 -0.14 7.39 -22.82
CA VAL A 98 0.09 6.01 -23.30
C VAL A 98 -0.04 5.92 -24.82
N THR A 99 -1.00 6.62 -25.41
CA THR A 99 -1.18 6.69 -26.86
C THR A 99 0.01 7.36 -27.53
N PHE A 100 0.49 8.48 -26.98
CA PHE A 100 1.70 9.15 -27.46
C PHE A 100 2.91 8.21 -27.42
N ASN A 101 3.14 7.53 -26.29
CA ASN A 101 4.22 6.56 -26.15
C ASN A 101 4.15 5.43 -27.18
N LEU A 102 2.95 4.91 -27.47
CA LEU A 102 2.75 3.88 -28.49
C LEU A 102 3.12 4.40 -29.89
N VAL A 103 2.67 5.61 -30.24
CA VAL A 103 2.98 6.26 -31.52
C VAL A 103 4.49 6.45 -31.65
N THR A 104 5.15 7.01 -30.64
CA THR A 104 6.61 7.19 -30.61
C THR A 104 7.33 5.85 -30.78
N PHE A 105 6.90 4.79 -30.07
CA PHE A 105 7.51 3.46 -30.19
C PHE A 105 7.39 2.88 -31.61
N ILE A 106 6.26 3.08 -32.28
CA ILE A 106 6.06 2.66 -33.68
C ILE A 106 7.02 3.40 -34.62
N PHE A 107 7.18 4.72 -34.46
CA PHE A 107 8.12 5.52 -35.26
C PHE A 107 9.58 5.14 -34.98
N SER A 108 9.93 4.88 -33.73
CA SER A 108 11.27 4.47 -33.31
C SER A 108 11.62 3.02 -33.68
N LYS A 109 10.67 2.22 -34.19
CA LYS A 109 10.89 0.81 -34.54
C LYS A 109 12.12 0.59 -35.44
N LYS A 110 12.38 1.50 -36.38
CA LYS A 110 13.52 1.41 -37.31
C LYS A 110 14.90 1.60 -36.64
N LEU A 111 14.93 2.17 -35.43
CA LEU A 111 16.14 2.44 -34.67
C LEU A 111 16.53 1.28 -33.74
N PHE A 112 15.60 0.36 -33.46
CA PHE A 112 15.84 -0.76 -32.56
C PHE A 112 16.53 -1.91 -33.27
N PHE A 113 17.52 -2.49 -32.60
CA PHE A 113 17.99 -3.82 -32.91
C PHE A 113 16.95 -4.83 -32.39
N ILE A 114 16.40 -5.64 -33.29
CA ILE A 114 15.43 -6.68 -32.98
C ILE A 114 16.09 -8.03 -33.26
N GLU A 115 16.37 -8.78 -32.19
CA GLU A 115 16.93 -10.13 -32.28
C GLU A 115 15.93 -11.06 -33.01
N VAL A 116 16.44 -11.91 -33.90
CA VAL A 116 15.61 -12.85 -34.67
C VAL A 116 14.99 -13.86 -33.70
N PRO A 117 13.67 -14.10 -33.74
CA PRO A 117 13.02 -15.04 -32.84
C PRO A 117 13.58 -16.45 -33.05
N GLN A 118 14.29 -16.97 -32.06
CA GLN A 118 14.63 -18.39 -31.99
C GLN A 118 13.36 -19.20 -31.68
N GLU A 119 13.29 -20.47 -32.12
CA GLU A 119 12.19 -21.37 -31.78
C GLU A 119 11.90 -21.34 -30.27
N SER A 120 10.63 -21.52 -29.87
CA SER A 120 10.26 -21.45 -28.46
C SER A 120 10.99 -22.49 -27.61
N ASN A 121 12.08 -22.08 -26.95
CA ASN A 121 12.89 -22.94 -26.09
C ASN A 121 12.07 -23.50 -24.91
N LEU A 122 11.01 -22.81 -24.49
CA LEU A 122 10.04 -23.31 -23.49
C LEU A 122 9.38 -24.64 -23.86
N LEU A 123 8.90 -24.80 -25.10
CA LEU A 123 8.28 -26.05 -25.54
C LEU A 123 9.30 -27.20 -25.60
N LYS A 124 10.56 -26.90 -25.95
CA LYS A 124 11.66 -27.87 -25.91
C LYS A 124 11.95 -28.34 -24.49
N ILE A 125 11.93 -27.43 -23.52
CA ILE A 125 12.09 -27.74 -22.08
C ILE A 125 10.96 -28.63 -21.59
N PHE A 126 9.70 -28.31 -21.88
CA PHE A 126 8.57 -29.17 -21.49
C PHE A 126 8.66 -30.57 -22.13
N LYS A 127 9.09 -30.66 -23.40
CA LYS A 127 9.35 -31.95 -24.05
C LYS A 127 10.52 -32.70 -23.41
N CYS A 128 11.56 -32.00 -22.99
CA CYS A 128 12.72 -32.56 -22.27
C CYS A 128 12.30 -33.13 -20.92
N ILE A 129 11.55 -32.37 -20.12
CA ILE A 129 10.99 -32.80 -18.83
C ILE A 129 10.09 -34.02 -19.02
N TRP A 130 9.18 -33.97 -19.98
CA TRP A 130 8.29 -35.10 -20.28
C TRP A 130 9.07 -36.35 -20.68
N SER A 131 10.12 -36.19 -21.50
CA SER A 131 10.99 -37.31 -21.88
C SER A 131 11.76 -37.87 -20.69
N ALA A 132 12.30 -37.03 -19.81
CA ALA A 132 12.99 -37.44 -18.60
C ALA A 132 12.06 -38.24 -17.67
N ILE A 133 10.87 -37.72 -17.37
CA ILE A 133 9.88 -38.37 -16.50
C ILE A 133 9.41 -39.69 -17.11
N LYS A 134 9.08 -39.71 -18.41
CA LYS A 134 8.65 -40.91 -19.11
C LYS A 134 9.72 -42.00 -19.10
N ASN A 135 10.98 -41.64 -19.33
CA ASN A 135 12.09 -42.58 -19.33
C ASN A 135 12.43 -43.06 -17.93
N GLN A 136 12.39 -42.17 -16.92
CA GLN A 136 12.57 -42.54 -15.53
C GLN A 136 11.50 -43.55 -15.06
N LEU A 137 10.23 -43.35 -15.44
CA LEU A 137 9.14 -44.28 -15.12
C LEU A 137 9.27 -45.62 -15.85
N ARG A 138 9.76 -45.63 -17.10
CA ARG A 138 10.01 -46.87 -17.88
C ARG A 138 11.18 -47.69 -17.33
N HIS A 139 12.20 -47.03 -16.81
CA HIS A 139 13.42 -47.64 -16.29
C HIS A 139 13.47 -47.67 -14.75
N CYS A 140 12.32 -47.60 -14.08
CA CYS A 140 12.18 -47.80 -12.62
C CYS A 140 12.46 -49.25 -12.14
N SER A 141 13.11 -50.07 -12.97
CA SER A 141 13.54 -51.43 -12.65
C SER A 141 14.93 -51.45 -12.03
N TRP A 142 15.17 -52.35 -11.07
CA TRP A 142 16.45 -52.52 -10.36
C TRP A 142 17.66 -52.86 -11.27
N LYS A 143 17.43 -53.14 -12.56
CA LYS A 143 18.47 -53.54 -13.53
C LYS A 143 19.22 -52.38 -14.20
N THR A 144 18.74 -51.14 -14.11
CA THR A 144 19.40 -49.98 -14.73
C THR A 144 20.14 -49.13 -13.69
N PRO A 145 21.40 -48.72 -13.96
CA PRO A 145 22.16 -47.88 -13.02
C PRO A 145 21.47 -46.53 -12.84
N ARG A 146 21.36 -46.08 -11.58
CA ARG A 146 20.77 -44.77 -11.25
C ARG A 146 21.64 -43.65 -11.84
N ARG A 147 21.00 -42.70 -12.53
CA ARG A 147 21.64 -41.45 -12.97
C ARG A 147 21.82 -40.50 -11.79
N ASN A 148 22.81 -39.60 -11.88
CA ASN A 148 23.12 -38.63 -10.82
C ASN A 148 22.01 -37.57 -10.67
N HIS A 149 21.36 -37.18 -11.77
CA HIS A 149 20.25 -36.22 -11.76
C HIS A 149 19.04 -36.76 -12.55
N TRP A 150 17.81 -36.46 -12.11
CA TRP A 150 16.58 -36.96 -12.76
C TRP A 150 16.40 -36.48 -14.20
N LEU A 151 16.88 -35.27 -14.53
CA LEU A 151 16.88 -34.74 -15.90
C LEU A 151 17.83 -35.49 -16.85
N ASP A 152 18.79 -36.28 -16.34
CA ASP A 152 19.73 -37.01 -17.21
C ASP A 152 19.04 -38.15 -17.97
N TRP A 153 17.84 -38.56 -17.56
CA TRP A 153 17.00 -39.52 -18.29
C TRP A 153 16.52 -39.01 -19.66
N ALA A 154 16.67 -37.71 -19.93
CA ALA A 154 16.38 -37.12 -21.25
C ALA A 154 17.55 -37.27 -22.25
N SER A 155 18.70 -37.83 -21.86
CA SER A 155 19.90 -37.93 -22.71
C SER A 155 19.69 -38.74 -24.00
N GLU A 156 18.66 -39.58 -24.04
CA GLU A 156 18.31 -40.36 -25.24
C GLU A 156 17.81 -39.47 -26.40
N LYS A 157 17.23 -38.31 -26.09
CA LYS A 157 16.56 -37.44 -27.07
C LYS A 157 17.13 -36.02 -27.13
N PHE A 158 17.82 -35.57 -26.09
CA PHE A 158 18.32 -34.20 -25.96
C PHE A 158 19.82 -34.18 -25.69
N SER A 159 20.50 -33.16 -26.21
CA SER A 159 21.94 -32.96 -25.98
C SER A 159 22.24 -32.62 -24.51
N GLU A 160 23.45 -32.93 -24.05
CA GLU A 160 23.88 -32.63 -22.70
C GLU A 160 23.86 -31.12 -22.39
N ASN A 161 24.15 -30.27 -23.39
CA ASN A 161 24.04 -28.81 -23.28
C ASN A 161 22.60 -28.39 -22.97
N HIS A 162 21.63 -28.93 -23.71
CA HIS A 162 20.22 -28.60 -23.49
C HIS A 162 19.73 -29.10 -22.12
N ILE A 163 20.16 -30.28 -21.69
CA ILE A 163 19.84 -30.81 -20.36
C ILE A 163 20.44 -29.91 -19.27
N SER A 164 21.65 -29.39 -19.48
CA SER A 164 22.32 -28.46 -18.55
C SER A 164 21.61 -27.10 -18.49
N GLU A 165 21.13 -26.58 -19.61
CA GLU A 165 20.28 -25.38 -19.66
C GLU A 165 18.98 -25.57 -18.89
N VAL A 166 18.32 -26.73 -19.03
CA VAL A 166 17.10 -27.08 -18.28
C VAL A 166 17.40 -27.16 -16.78
N LYS A 167 18.54 -27.74 -16.38
CA LYS A 167 18.99 -27.75 -14.97
C LYS A 167 19.23 -26.33 -14.44
N LEU A 168 19.88 -25.46 -15.22
CA LEU A 168 20.07 -24.05 -14.86
C LEU A 168 18.73 -23.32 -14.69
N PHE A 169 17.77 -23.55 -15.59
CA PHE A 169 16.42 -23.00 -15.50
C PHE A 169 15.74 -23.37 -14.17
N PHE A 170 15.76 -24.64 -13.77
CA PHE A 170 15.22 -25.07 -12.47
C PHE A 170 15.99 -24.46 -11.27
N GLY A 171 17.31 -24.34 -11.38
CA GLY A 171 18.12 -23.64 -10.38
C GLY A 171 17.69 -22.17 -10.20
N MET A 172 17.39 -21.48 -11.31
CA MET A 172 16.87 -20.10 -11.26
C MET A 172 15.44 -20.02 -10.73
N LEU A 173 14.58 -21.00 -11.01
CA LEU A 173 13.24 -21.09 -10.40
C LEU A 173 13.32 -21.25 -8.88
N LEU A 174 14.25 -22.07 -8.38
CA LEU A 174 14.50 -22.19 -6.94
C LEU A 174 14.98 -20.86 -6.35
N PHE A 175 15.90 -20.17 -7.04
CA PHE A 175 16.37 -18.83 -6.66
C PHE A 175 15.23 -17.79 -6.61
N LEU A 176 14.23 -17.93 -7.48
CA LEU A 176 13.03 -17.08 -7.54
C LEU A 176 12.07 -17.30 -6.35
N SER A 177 12.08 -18.50 -5.76
CA SER A 177 11.05 -18.95 -4.81
C SER A 177 10.84 -18.07 -3.56
N PRO A 178 11.85 -17.39 -2.96
CA PRO A 178 11.63 -16.57 -1.78
C PRO A 178 10.96 -15.22 -2.08
N PHE A 179 11.04 -14.76 -3.33
CA PHE A 179 10.67 -13.40 -3.69
C PHE A 179 9.18 -13.06 -3.60
N PRO A 180 8.22 -13.94 -3.97
CA PRO A 180 6.80 -13.66 -3.77
C PRO A 180 6.46 -13.28 -2.32
N LEU A 181 7.00 -14.01 -1.34
CA LEU A 181 6.78 -13.72 0.07
C LEU A 181 7.58 -12.48 0.50
N PHE A 182 8.82 -12.33 0.05
CA PHE A 182 9.64 -11.15 0.31
C PHE A 182 8.92 -9.86 -0.12
N TRP A 183 8.45 -9.81 -1.36
CA TRP A 183 7.74 -8.65 -1.89
C TRP A 183 6.46 -8.35 -1.12
N ALA A 184 5.72 -9.38 -0.70
CA ALA A 184 4.47 -9.20 0.05
C ALA A 184 4.74 -8.52 1.40
N LEU A 185 5.84 -8.90 2.07
CA LEU A 185 6.27 -8.29 3.32
C LEU A 185 6.74 -6.84 3.13
N VAL A 186 7.50 -6.57 2.06
CA VAL A 186 7.94 -5.21 1.74
C VAL A 186 6.75 -4.30 1.40
N GLU A 187 5.81 -4.78 0.59
CA GLU A 187 4.58 -4.04 0.27
C GLU A 187 3.74 -3.79 1.53
N LYS A 188 3.59 -4.79 2.40
CA LYS A 188 2.89 -4.63 3.68
C LYS A 188 3.54 -3.54 4.54
N GLN A 189 4.86 -3.58 4.68
CA GLN A 189 5.62 -2.63 5.46
C GLN A 189 5.46 -1.18 4.95
N GLU A 190 5.47 -0.98 3.63
CA GLU A 190 5.27 0.35 3.04
C GLU A 190 3.87 0.92 3.34
N ILE A 191 2.84 0.06 3.39
CA ILE A 191 1.47 0.45 3.77
C ILE A 191 1.42 0.82 5.26
N GLU A 192 2.07 0.03 6.11
CA GLU A 192 2.12 0.26 7.56
C GLU A 192 2.78 1.58 7.93
N TRP A 193 3.77 2.04 7.17
CA TRP A 193 4.40 3.35 7.42
C TRP A 193 3.44 4.52 7.29
N ILE A 194 2.47 4.44 6.37
CA ILE A 194 1.43 5.46 6.23
C ILE A 194 0.49 5.40 7.44
N LEU A 195 0.19 4.22 7.97
CA LEU A 195 -0.62 4.07 9.19
C LEU A 195 0.12 4.58 10.43
N GLN A 196 1.40 4.25 10.55
CA GLN A 196 2.31 4.75 11.58
C GLN A 196 2.38 6.28 11.55
N ALA A 197 2.54 6.89 10.36
CA ALA A 197 2.57 8.34 10.18
C ALA A 197 1.29 9.04 10.69
N LYS A 198 0.12 8.37 10.58
CA LYS A 198 -1.16 8.92 11.08
C LYS A 198 -1.20 9.03 12.61
N LYS A 199 -0.48 8.17 13.32
CA LYS A 199 -0.36 8.19 14.80
C LYS A 199 0.68 9.21 15.27
N MET A 200 1.59 9.63 14.42
CA MET A 200 2.70 10.52 14.79
C MET A 200 2.31 12.00 14.70
N ASN A 201 3.08 12.84 15.40
CA ASN A 201 3.00 14.28 15.30
C ASN A 201 3.51 14.74 13.93
N ARG A 202 2.58 15.23 13.10
CA ARG A 202 2.83 15.72 11.73
C ARG A 202 3.03 17.22 11.62
N PHE A 203 3.26 17.90 12.73
CA PHE A 203 3.65 19.31 12.70
C PHE A 203 5.15 19.43 12.43
N VAL A 204 5.50 19.90 11.23
CA VAL A 204 6.89 20.11 10.80
C VAL A 204 7.03 21.57 10.35
N ALA A 205 8.05 22.27 10.87
CA ALA A 205 8.34 23.66 10.52
C ALA A 205 7.12 24.62 10.60
N GLY A 206 6.22 24.42 11.57
CA GLY A 206 5.04 25.26 11.78
C GLY A 206 3.84 24.96 10.88
N ARG A 207 3.90 23.92 10.04
CA ARG A 207 2.76 23.48 9.19
C ARG A 207 2.38 22.03 9.53
N SER A 208 1.08 21.73 9.49
CA SER A 208 0.59 20.35 9.59
C SER A 208 0.70 19.65 8.24
N VAL A 209 1.42 18.53 8.18
CA VAL A 209 1.59 17.72 6.97
C VAL A 209 0.37 16.81 6.79
N LYS A 210 -0.33 16.92 5.66
CA LYS A 210 -1.48 16.05 5.34
C LYS A 210 -1.01 14.63 4.98
N ASN A 211 -1.92 13.64 5.01
CA ASN A 211 -1.59 12.27 4.60
C ASN A 211 -1.03 12.17 3.17
N GLU A 212 -1.61 12.93 2.24
CA GLU A 212 -1.18 12.97 0.83
C GLU A 212 0.25 13.52 0.71
N ASP A 213 0.58 14.54 1.52
CA ASP A 213 1.91 15.12 1.57
C ASP A 213 2.96 14.13 2.11
N VAL A 214 2.57 13.24 3.03
CA VAL A 214 3.47 12.18 3.56
C VAL A 214 3.90 11.23 2.46
N GLN A 215 2.95 10.73 1.65
CA GLN A 215 3.24 9.82 0.55
C GLN A 215 4.15 10.50 -0.50
N MET A 216 3.87 11.76 -0.84
CA MET A 216 4.73 12.56 -1.71
C MET A 216 6.16 12.68 -1.16
N ILE A 217 6.32 12.98 0.15
CA ILE A 217 7.64 13.09 0.79
C ILE A 217 8.38 11.75 0.75
N PHE A 218 7.69 10.63 0.98
CA PHE A 218 8.31 9.30 0.91
C PHE A 218 8.85 9.01 -0.50
N SER A 219 8.04 9.24 -1.54
CA SER A 219 8.47 9.06 -2.93
C SER A 219 9.61 10.01 -3.32
N ALA A 220 9.61 11.24 -2.80
CA ALA A 220 10.71 12.19 -3.01
C ALA A 220 12.02 11.69 -2.39
N ILE A 221 11.98 11.21 -1.14
CA ILE A 221 13.15 10.67 -0.44
C ILE A 221 13.69 9.45 -1.18
N LEU A 222 12.80 8.54 -1.64
CA LEU A 222 13.21 7.39 -2.45
C LEU A 222 13.89 7.84 -3.74
N LEU A 223 13.33 8.81 -4.47
CA LEU A 223 13.96 9.34 -5.68
C LEU A 223 15.34 9.95 -5.40
N ILE A 224 15.48 10.77 -4.35
CA ILE A 224 16.76 11.38 -3.94
C ILE A 224 17.78 10.30 -3.60
N ASN A 225 17.40 9.28 -2.83
CA ASN A 225 18.28 8.16 -2.49
C ASN A 225 18.80 7.46 -3.73
N LEU A 226 17.95 7.25 -4.73
CA LEU A 226 18.37 6.59 -5.96
C LEU A 226 19.36 7.43 -6.77
N ILE A 227 19.13 8.74 -6.86
CA ILE A 227 20.09 9.68 -7.47
C ILE A 227 21.44 9.61 -6.74
N LEU A 228 21.42 9.59 -5.40
CA LEU A 228 22.64 9.45 -4.59
C LEU A 228 23.34 8.11 -4.82
N MET A 229 22.61 7.01 -5.02
CA MET A 229 23.20 5.70 -5.32
C MET A 229 24.01 5.72 -6.62
N GLU A 230 23.47 6.31 -7.68
CA GLU A 230 24.12 6.41 -9.00
C GLU A 230 25.27 7.42 -9.03
N LEU A 231 25.08 8.61 -8.43
CA LEU A 231 26.05 9.70 -8.54
C LEU A 231 27.18 9.62 -7.50
N VAL A 232 26.91 9.03 -6.33
CA VAL A 232 27.85 9.05 -5.19
C VAL A 232 28.28 7.64 -4.81
N PHE A 233 27.34 6.78 -4.42
CA PHE A 233 27.70 5.50 -3.78
C PHE A 233 28.35 4.51 -4.75
N ILE A 234 27.84 4.36 -5.97
CA ILE A 234 28.45 3.43 -6.96
C ILE A 234 29.84 3.90 -7.39
N PRO A 235 30.04 5.17 -7.82
CA PRO A 235 31.37 5.65 -8.16
C PRO A 235 32.36 5.54 -7.01
N LEU A 236 31.91 5.79 -5.77
CA LEU A 236 32.74 5.64 -4.58
C LEU A 236 33.11 4.16 -4.32
N ALA A 237 32.18 3.23 -4.48
CA ALA A 237 32.46 1.80 -4.34
C ALA A 237 33.43 1.30 -5.41
N GLU A 238 33.29 1.78 -6.66
CA GLU A 238 34.24 1.49 -7.75
C GLU A 238 35.63 2.08 -7.46
N TRP A 239 35.68 3.31 -6.95
CA TRP A 239 36.93 3.97 -6.55
C TRP A 239 37.65 3.22 -5.41
N LEU A 240 36.90 2.65 -4.47
CA LEU A 240 37.42 1.77 -3.41
C LEU A 240 37.78 0.36 -3.92
N GLY A 241 37.58 0.04 -5.20
CA GLY A 241 37.87 -1.26 -5.80
C GLY A 241 36.92 -2.38 -5.36
N ILE A 242 35.74 -2.05 -4.83
CA ILE A 242 34.81 -3.02 -4.26
C ILE A 242 33.86 -3.53 -5.35
N ASN A 243 34.20 -4.68 -5.95
CA ASN A 243 33.35 -5.33 -6.95
C ASN A 243 32.44 -6.40 -6.30
N PHE A 244 31.21 -6.02 -5.99
CA PHE A 244 30.19 -6.98 -5.54
C PHE A 244 29.57 -7.72 -6.73
N SER A 245 29.55 -9.06 -6.67
CA SER A 245 28.74 -9.88 -7.59
C SER A 245 27.25 -9.55 -7.45
N LEU A 246 26.45 -9.73 -8.51
CA LEU A 246 25.00 -9.48 -8.51
C LEU A 246 24.27 -10.12 -7.32
N ILE A 247 24.54 -11.41 -7.04
CA ILE A 247 23.92 -12.13 -5.93
C ILE A 247 24.26 -11.47 -4.58
N LYS A 248 25.51 -11.03 -4.37
CA LYS A 248 25.92 -10.31 -3.15
C LYS A 248 25.23 -8.96 -3.02
N LYS A 249 25.06 -8.21 -4.12
CA LYS A 249 24.30 -6.95 -4.10
C LYS A 249 22.84 -7.19 -3.72
N THR A 250 22.21 -8.23 -4.28
CA THR A 250 20.86 -8.66 -3.90
C THR A 250 20.77 -9.02 -2.41
N MET A 251 21.73 -9.77 -1.87
CA MET A 251 21.80 -10.10 -0.43
C MET A 251 21.88 -8.86 0.45
N ILE A 252 22.81 -7.95 0.14
CA ILE A 252 22.98 -6.70 0.88
C ILE A 252 21.68 -5.90 0.84
N GLY A 253 21.03 -5.84 -0.33
CA GLY A 253 19.73 -5.20 -0.49
C GLY A 253 18.65 -5.79 0.42
N MET A 254 18.51 -7.12 0.44
CA MET A 254 17.56 -7.81 1.32
C MET A 254 17.85 -7.60 2.81
N ILE A 255 19.12 -7.61 3.21
CA ILE A 255 19.54 -7.37 4.60
C ILE A 255 19.22 -5.93 5.02
N LEU A 256 19.47 -4.94 4.16
CA LEU A 256 19.12 -3.54 4.44
C LEU A 256 17.60 -3.38 4.60
N ILE A 257 16.81 -4.01 3.73
CA ILE A 257 15.35 -4.01 3.82
C ILE A 257 14.89 -4.62 5.15
N TYR A 258 15.50 -5.71 5.60
CA TYR A 258 15.26 -6.27 6.93
C TYR A 258 15.58 -5.28 8.07
N PHE A 259 16.72 -4.59 8.02
CA PHE A 259 17.05 -3.58 9.04
C PHE A 259 16.06 -2.41 9.04
N SER A 260 15.58 -1.99 7.87
CA SER A 260 14.51 -0.99 7.76
C SER A 260 13.23 -1.46 8.47
N SER A 261 12.83 -2.72 8.28
CA SER A 261 11.70 -3.34 9.00
C SER A 261 11.91 -3.36 10.51
N LEU A 262 13.11 -3.72 10.96
CA LEU A 262 13.44 -3.73 12.39
C LEU A 262 13.36 -2.32 13.01
N ILE A 263 13.80 -1.27 12.29
CA ILE A 263 13.66 0.12 12.73
C ILE A 263 12.19 0.52 12.81
N SER A 264 11.38 0.12 11.81
CA SER A 264 9.92 0.36 11.80
C SER A 264 9.23 -0.22 13.03
N PHE A 265 9.55 -1.48 13.36
CA PHE A 265 9.04 -2.15 14.55
C PHE A 265 9.46 -1.43 15.84
N LEU A 266 10.74 -1.07 15.96
CA LEU A 266 11.24 -0.34 17.13
C LEU A 266 10.56 1.03 17.27
N LEU A 267 10.32 1.71 16.15
CA LEU A 267 9.62 2.99 16.11
C LEU A 267 8.17 2.82 16.56
N GLU A 268 7.48 1.77 16.11
CA GLU A 268 6.10 1.48 16.52
C GLU A 268 5.99 1.23 18.02
N LEU A 269 6.94 0.50 18.61
CA LEU A 269 7.01 0.32 20.07
C LEU A 269 7.19 1.65 20.81
N GLN A 270 7.93 2.61 20.26
CA GLN A 270 8.09 3.93 20.86
C GLN A 270 6.83 4.77 20.70
N ILE A 271 6.12 4.66 19.59
CA ILE A 271 4.85 5.35 19.34
C ILE A 271 3.78 4.86 20.32
N GLU A 272 3.67 3.55 20.53
CA GLU A 272 2.72 2.96 21.49
C GLU A 272 2.99 3.37 22.94
N LYS A 273 4.27 3.56 23.31
CA LYS A 273 4.68 4.07 24.63
C LYS A 273 4.53 5.58 24.78
N SER A 274 4.50 6.32 23.67
CA SER A 274 4.46 7.78 23.70
C SER A 274 3.12 8.29 24.24
N PRO A 275 3.12 9.38 25.02
CA PRO A 275 1.88 9.99 25.48
C PRO A 275 1.10 10.60 24.31
N ASN A 276 -0.22 10.64 24.47
CA ASN A 276 -1.09 11.43 23.60
C ASN A 276 -0.74 12.92 23.73
N ILE A 277 -0.75 13.65 22.61
CA ILE A 277 -0.64 15.10 22.68
C ILE A 277 -1.90 15.62 23.33
N LEU A 278 -1.75 16.20 24.51
CA LEU A 278 -2.81 16.89 25.20
C LEU A 278 -2.76 18.38 24.83
N PRO A 279 -3.93 19.03 24.67
CA PRO A 279 -3.98 20.48 24.48
C PRO A 279 -3.29 21.21 25.64
N GLY A 280 -2.45 22.20 25.32
CA GLY A 280 -1.75 23.05 26.28
C GLY A 280 -2.68 23.92 27.15
N SER A 281 -2.10 24.73 28.04
CA SER A 281 -2.84 25.55 29.03
C SER A 281 -3.81 26.58 28.44
N ARG A 282 -3.68 26.92 27.15
CA ARG A 282 -4.56 27.83 26.39
C ARG A 282 -4.91 27.27 25.01
N GLU A 283 -4.87 25.95 24.86
CA GLU A 283 -5.18 25.31 23.59
C GLU A 283 -6.43 24.44 23.74
N SER A 284 -7.14 24.28 22.63
CA SER A 284 -8.19 23.30 22.44
C SER A 284 -7.98 22.62 21.09
N PHE A 285 -8.23 21.32 21.03
CA PHE A 285 -8.09 20.55 19.79
C PHE A 285 -9.46 20.35 19.17
N LEU A 286 -9.63 20.70 17.90
CA LEU A 286 -10.89 20.58 17.19
C LEU A 286 -10.72 19.76 15.90
N ARG A 287 -11.50 18.70 15.76
CA ARG A 287 -11.65 17.98 14.48
C ARG A 287 -13.05 18.19 13.91
N ILE A 288 -13.14 18.23 12.58
CA ILE A 288 -14.40 18.47 11.86
C ILE A 288 -14.78 17.19 11.12
N ILE A 289 -16.02 16.76 11.29
CA ILE A 289 -16.57 15.56 10.66
C ILE A 289 -17.84 15.97 9.92
N ASN A 290 -17.87 15.81 8.60
CA ASN A 290 -19.06 16.13 7.81
C ASN A 290 -19.80 14.87 7.39
N VAL A 291 -20.99 14.71 7.97
CA VAL A 291 -21.91 13.58 7.79
C VAL A 291 -23.19 14.04 7.06
N ALA A 292 -23.22 15.29 6.56
CA ALA A 292 -24.32 15.85 5.79
C ALA A 292 -24.24 15.47 4.30
N ASP A 293 -25.32 15.72 3.56
CA ASP A 293 -25.40 15.41 2.12
C ASP A 293 -24.58 16.35 1.20
N ILE A 294 -24.01 17.44 1.74
CA ILE A 294 -23.30 18.49 0.98
C ILE A 294 -21.97 18.85 1.65
N SER A 295 -20.98 19.28 0.86
CA SER A 295 -19.74 19.87 1.35
C SER A 295 -19.92 21.31 1.83
N PHE A 296 -19.26 21.66 2.93
CA PHE A 296 -19.33 23.00 3.53
C PHE A 296 -17.97 23.68 3.52
N ASN A 297 -17.93 24.96 3.19
CA ASN A 297 -16.80 25.81 3.52
C ASN A 297 -16.99 26.37 4.93
N VAL A 298 -16.27 25.80 5.89
CA VAL A 298 -16.33 26.17 7.30
C VAL A 298 -15.32 27.29 7.53
N THR A 299 -15.79 28.44 8.00
CA THR A 299 -14.92 29.55 8.41
C THR A 299 -15.06 29.79 9.90
N PHE A 300 -13.92 29.91 10.58
CA PHE A 300 -13.85 30.22 12.00
C PHE A 300 -13.50 31.69 12.17
N LEU A 301 -14.34 32.39 12.92
CA LEU A 301 -14.14 33.79 13.27
C LEU A 301 -13.94 33.92 14.76
N LYS A 302 -12.85 34.59 15.11
CA LYS A 302 -12.53 34.97 16.48
C LYS A 302 -12.79 36.47 16.63
N ASN A 303 -13.69 36.83 17.55
CA ASN A 303 -14.09 38.21 17.86
C ASN A 303 -14.51 39.04 16.62
N ASN A 304 -15.35 38.47 15.73
CA ASN A 304 -15.97 39.12 14.56
C ASN A 304 -15.06 39.77 13.50
N SER A 305 -13.73 39.74 13.64
CA SER A 305 -12.82 40.47 12.74
C SER A 305 -11.54 39.75 12.32
N SER A 306 -11.12 38.71 13.04
CA SER A 306 -9.96 37.90 12.63
C SER A 306 -10.42 36.57 12.02
N MET A 307 -10.26 36.45 10.70
CA MET A 307 -10.44 35.20 9.97
C MET A 307 -9.32 34.24 10.40
N SER A 308 -9.62 33.30 11.29
CA SER A 308 -8.57 32.41 11.81
C SER A 308 -8.33 31.23 10.86
N TYR A 309 -9.36 30.73 10.18
CA TYR A 309 -9.24 29.53 9.34
C TYR A 309 -10.46 29.33 8.43
N SER A 310 -10.27 28.93 7.17
CA SER A 310 -11.33 28.49 6.27
C SER A 310 -11.00 27.13 5.64
N ARG A 311 -11.95 26.19 5.63
CA ARG A 311 -11.74 24.86 5.05
C ARG A 311 -12.98 24.28 4.42
N VAL A 312 -12.80 23.62 3.28
CA VAL A 312 -13.83 22.78 2.65
C VAL A 312 -13.88 21.44 3.41
N SER A 313 -15.03 21.10 3.99
CA SER A 313 -15.30 19.82 4.65
C SER A 313 -16.16 18.95 3.74
N ARG A 314 -15.64 17.80 3.28
CA ARG A 314 -16.35 16.91 2.33
C ARG A 314 -17.21 15.88 3.04
N VAL A 315 -18.27 15.48 2.34
CA VAL A 315 -19.28 14.52 2.77
C VAL A 315 -18.65 13.14 3.00
N PHE A 316 -18.86 12.56 4.20
CA PHE A 316 -18.37 11.23 4.61
C PHE A 316 -16.86 11.02 4.45
N GLN A 317 -16.06 12.10 4.50
CA GLN A 317 -14.60 11.99 4.50
C GLN A 317 -14.12 11.45 5.84
N ASN A 318 -13.20 10.47 5.82
CA ASN A 318 -12.55 10.00 7.04
C ASN A 318 -11.88 11.18 7.75
N ALA A 319 -12.16 11.33 9.05
CA ALA A 319 -11.84 12.55 9.80
C ALA A 319 -10.37 12.96 9.65
N ASP A 320 -10.19 14.24 9.33
CA ASP A 320 -8.89 14.90 9.29
C ASP A 320 -8.27 15.06 10.69
N ASP A 321 -6.99 15.42 10.71
CA ASP A 321 -6.23 15.69 11.94
C ASP A 321 -6.84 16.80 12.79
N TYR A 322 -6.60 16.73 14.09
CA TYR A 322 -7.01 17.78 15.02
C TYR A 322 -6.31 19.10 14.70
N HIS A 323 -7.11 20.16 14.63
CA HIS A 323 -6.62 21.53 14.55
C HIS A 323 -6.39 22.08 15.95
N ARG A 324 -5.25 22.75 16.14
CA ARG A 324 -4.94 23.44 17.38
C ARG A 324 -5.55 24.84 17.35
N ILE A 325 -6.43 25.11 18.30
CA ILE A 325 -7.07 26.43 18.48
C ILE A 325 -6.53 27.06 19.75
N TYR A 326 -6.03 28.29 19.62
CA TYR A 326 -5.53 29.08 20.74
C TYR A 326 -6.63 29.97 21.33
N LEU A 327 -6.86 29.81 22.62
CA LEU A 327 -7.85 30.53 23.40
C LEU A 327 -7.20 31.69 24.16
N ASP A 328 -7.87 32.84 24.21
CA ASP A 328 -7.41 33.98 25.01
C ASP A 328 -7.81 33.84 26.48
N SER A 329 -8.90 33.10 26.74
CA SER A 329 -9.52 32.87 28.04
C SER A 329 -9.76 31.38 28.30
N ASP A 330 -10.22 31.03 29.51
CA ASP A 330 -10.49 29.64 29.92
C ASP A 330 -11.57 28.96 29.09
N GLN A 331 -12.57 29.73 28.66
CA GLN A 331 -13.57 29.36 27.67
C GLN A 331 -13.72 30.52 26.69
N GLN A 332 -13.90 30.23 25.40
CA GLN A 332 -14.08 31.26 24.38
C GLN A 332 -15.11 30.81 23.35
N TYR A 333 -15.99 31.74 22.99
CA TYR A 333 -16.95 31.54 21.91
C TYR A 333 -16.28 31.79 20.56
N PHE A 334 -16.55 30.91 19.60
CA PHE A 334 -16.17 31.09 18.21
C PHE A 334 -17.43 31.13 17.35
N GLN A 335 -17.47 32.09 16.43
CA GLN A 335 -18.53 32.15 15.43
C GLN A 335 -18.09 31.34 14.21
N ILE A 336 -18.86 30.33 13.86
CA ILE A 336 -18.64 29.49 12.69
C ILE A 336 -19.58 29.96 11.60
N LYS A 337 -19.03 30.35 10.44
CA LYS A 337 -19.85 30.54 9.24
C LYS A 337 -19.69 29.34 8.32
N LEU A 338 -20.81 28.68 8.06
CA LEU A 338 -20.91 27.59 7.10
C LEU A 338 -21.37 28.17 5.77
N HIS A 339 -20.49 28.19 4.78
CA HIS A 339 -20.80 28.62 3.43
C HIS A 339 -21.06 27.41 2.52
N THR A 340 -22.20 27.43 1.86
CA THR A 340 -22.48 26.64 0.65
C THR A 340 -22.75 27.58 -0.52
N ASN A 341 -22.86 27.06 -1.75
CA ASN A 341 -23.14 27.88 -2.93
C ASN A 341 -24.49 28.63 -2.84
N THR A 342 -25.40 28.22 -1.95
CA THR A 342 -26.76 28.76 -1.86
C THR A 342 -27.15 29.27 -0.48
N LEU A 343 -26.44 28.88 0.59
CA LEU A 343 -26.80 29.19 1.97
C LEU A 343 -25.57 29.54 2.81
N VAL A 344 -25.73 30.56 3.66
CA VAL A 344 -24.79 30.92 4.72
C VAL A 344 -25.52 30.81 6.05
N LYS A 345 -24.97 30.05 6.98
CA LYS A 345 -25.48 29.96 8.36
C LYS A 345 -24.34 30.24 9.32
N GLU A 346 -24.68 30.96 10.38
CA GLU A 346 -23.78 31.31 11.45
C GLU A 346 -24.23 30.58 12.71
N GLU A 347 -23.33 29.85 13.35
CA GLU A 347 -23.56 29.21 14.65
C GLU A 347 -22.40 29.55 15.58
N GLU A 348 -22.69 29.62 16.87
CA GLU A 348 -21.69 29.86 17.91
C GLU A 348 -21.36 28.55 18.61
N ILE A 349 -20.06 28.30 18.79
CA ILE A 349 -19.56 27.17 19.58
C ILE A 349 -18.72 27.68 20.75
N LEU A 350 -18.82 26.98 21.89
CA LEU A 350 -18.01 27.25 23.07
C LEU A 350 -16.88 26.22 23.16
N LEU A 351 -15.64 26.70 23.16
CA LEU A 351 -14.45 25.87 23.34
C LEU A 351 -13.81 26.17 24.70
N GLU A 352 -13.46 25.11 25.42
CA GLU A 352 -12.78 25.16 26.71
C GLU A 352 -11.28 24.87 26.55
N LYS A 353 -10.44 25.44 27.42
CA LYS A 353 -9.01 25.09 27.46
C LYS A 353 -8.81 23.63 27.85
N ARG A 354 -7.73 23.02 27.36
CA ARG A 354 -7.33 21.63 27.68
C ARG A 354 -8.37 20.57 27.32
N THR A 355 -9.21 20.84 26.32
CA THR A 355 -10.22 19.89 25.86
C THR A 355 -10.08 19.59 24.37
N THR A 356 -10.50 18.39 23.99
CA THR A 356 -10.52 17.91 22.62
C THR A 356 -11.97 17.75 22.20
N TYR A 357 -12.31 18.28 21.03
CA TYR A 357 -13.66 18.28 20.49
C TYR A 357 -13.71 17.68 19.10
N ALA A 358 -14.79 16.94 18.84
CA ALA A 358 -15.28 16.67 17.49
C ALA A 358 -16.49 17.53 17.20
N MET A 359 -16.40 18.28 16.11
CA MET A 359 -17.51 19.04 15.55
C MET A 359 -18.10 18.26 14.38
N ILE A 360 -19.34 17.85 14.53
CA ILE A 360 -20.07 17.04 13.54
C ILE A 360 -21.05 17.94 12.82
N LEU A 361 -20.87 18.06 11.51
CA LEU A 361 -21.82 18.70 10.61
C LEU A 361 -22.78 17.62 10.13
N HIS A 362 -24.08 17.80 10.35
CA HIS A 362 -25.09 16.85 9.90
C HIS A 362 -26.33 17.58 9.37
N GLY A 363 -27.10 16.87 8.55
CA GLY A 363 -28.36 17.36 7.99
C GLY A 363 -28.42 17.28 6.47
N ASN A 364 -29.51 17.81 5.93
CA ASN A 364 -29.89 17.68 4.53
C ASN A 364 -29.81 19.04 3.85
N ARG A 365 -30.04 19.09 2.53
CA ARG A 365 -29.95 20.30 1.70
C ARG A 365 -30.70 21.55 2.21
N LYS A 366 -31.69 21.39 3.10
CA LYS A 366 -32.52 22.48 3.66
C LYS A 366 -32.22 22.79 5.12
N PHE A 367 -31.79 21.81 5.91
CA PHE A 367 -31.61 21.94 7.35
C PHE A 367 -30.33 21.19 7.74
N TYR A 368 -29.37 21.94 8.27
CA TYR A 368 -28.12 21.41 8.79
C TYR A 368 -27.84 22.02 10.16
N SER A 369 -27.15 21.27 10.99
CA SER A 369 -26.83 21.61 12.38
C SER A 369 -25.45 21.08 12.76
N ILE A 370 -24.89 21.68 13.80
CA ILE A 370 -23.60 21.30 14.36
C ILE A 370 -23.84 20.57 15.69
N ILE A 371 -23.20 19.42 15.86
CA ILE A 371 -23.08 18.75 17.16
C ILE A 371 -21.62 18.88 17.60
N LEU A 372 -21.41 19.42 18.81
CA LEU A 372 -20.08 19.50 19.42
C LEU A 372 -19.96 18.43 20.51
N ILE A 373 -19.03 17.50 20.34
CA ILE A 373 -18.81 16.38 21.27
C ILE A 373 -17.44 16.52 21.92
N LYS A 374 -17.39 16.44 23.25
CA LYS A 374 -16.13 16.30 23.99
C LYS A 374 -15.58 14.89 23.82
N GLU A 375 -14.32 14.82 23.43
CA GLU A 375 -13.62 13.56 23.19
C GLU A 375 -12.72 13.21 24.36
N THR A 376 -12.88 12.00 24.83
CA THR A 376 -12.05 11.38 25.85
C THR A 376 -10.85 10.73 25.17
N THR A 377 -9.67 10.91 25.75
CA THR A 377 -8.38 10.41 25.23
C THR A 377 -7.96 9.10 25.91
N THR A 378 -8.90 8.42 26.56
CA THR A 378 -8.68 7.17 27.28
C THR A 378 -8.58 5.99 26.32
N LYS A 379 -7.46 5.27 26.37
CA LYS A 379 -7.22 4.09 25.55
C LYS A 379 -8.13 2.94 26.00
N PRO A 380 -8.72 2.16 25.06
CA PRO A 380 -9.47 0.95 25.41
C PRO A 380 -8.58 -0.12 26.07
N GLU A 381 -9.18 -0.92 26.94
CA GLU A 381 -8.54 -2.11 27.48
C GLU A 381 -8.20 -3.14 26.38
N THR A 382 -7.19 -3.98 26.64
CA THR A 382 -6.75 -5.01 25.67
C THR A 382 -7.90 -5.96 25.33
N GLY A 383 -8.19 -6.12 24.03
CA GLY A 383 -9.25 -7.03 23.56
C GLY A 383 -10.63 -6.39 23.42
N VAL A 384 -10.75 -5.08 23.65
CA VAL A 384 -11.97 -4.29 23.54
C VAL A 384 -11.73 -3.07 22.63
N ALA A 385 -12.77 -2.65 21.91
CA ALA A 385 -12.81 -1.37 21.20
C ALA A 385 -13.89 -0.48 21.82
N TYR A 386 -13.65 0.83 21.89
CA TYR A 386 -14.66 1.79 22.32
C TYR A 386 -15.47 2.26 21.13
N VAL A 387 -16.80 2.24 21.27
CA VAL A 387 -17.71 2.67 20.21
C VAL A 387 -18.69 3.68 20.79
N ARG A 388 -18.73 4.86 20.19
CA ARG A 388 -19.73 5.90 20.49
C ARG A 388 -20.67 6.06 19.30
N ILE A 389 -21.96 5.84 19.53
CA ILE A 389 -22.99 5.87 18.49
C ILE A 389 -23.71 7.21 18.54
N ILE A 390 -23.92 7.79 17.36
CA ILE A 390 -24.48 9.12 17.16
C ILE A 390 -25.68 8.98 16.21
N ASN A 391 -26.86 9.36 16.71
CA ASN A 391 -28.11 9.31 15.98
C ASN A 391 -28.35 10.61 15.22
N ILE A 392 -28.24 10.58 13.90
CA ILE A 392 -28.55 11.71 13.01
C ILE A 392 -29.98 11.58 12.42
N LEU A 393 -30.63 10.43 12.63
CA LEU A 393 -31.96 10.17 12.10
C LEU A 393 -33.01 11.13 12.69
N ASN A 394 -34.08 11.33 11.95
CA ASN A 394 -35.27 12.05 12.41
C ASN A 394 -36.15 11.25 13.38
N LYS A 395 -35.67 10.09 13.86
CA LYS A 395 -36.38 9.14 14.71
C LYS A 395 -35.54 8.81 15.93
N ASP A 396 -36.20 8.47 17.03
CA ASP A 396 -35.51 7.95 18.22
C ASP A 396 -35.04 6.51 17.98
N VAL A 397 -33.85 6.20 18.45
CA VAL A 397 -33.22 4.88 18.29
C VAL A 397 -32.91 4.30 19.65
N TYR A 398 -33.40 3.08 19.92
CA TYR A 398 -33.09 2.35 21.14
C TYR A 398 -32.06 1.28 20.83
N ILE A 399 -30.85 1.40 21.34
CA ILE A 399 -29.82 0.37 21.20
C ILE A 399 -30.06 -0.68 22.27
N ILE A 400 -30.15 -1.95 21.86
CA ILE A 400 -30.34 -3.08 22.76
C ILE A 400 -28.97 -3.75 22.96
N LEU A 401 -28.43 -3.64 24.17
CA LEU A 401 -27.27 -4.41 24.61
C LEU A 401 -27.72 -5.52 25.58
N PRO A 402 -26.88 -6.54 25.83
CA PRO A 402 -27.25 -7.65 26.69
C PRO A 402 -27.63 -7.25 28.13
N VAL A 403 -27.09 -6.10 28.60
CA VAL A 403 -27.24 -5.64 29.98
C VAL A 403 -28.11 -4.37 30.06
N ASP A 404 -28.04 -3.47 29.06
CA ASP A 404 -28.69 -2.17 29.10
C ASP A 404 -29.33 -1.78 27.75
N THR A 405 -30.37 -0.96 27.80
CA THR A 405 -30.96 -0.31 26.61
C THR A 405 -30.70 1.19 26.62
N TYR A 406 -30.02 1.69 25.59
CA TYR A 406 -29.71 3.12 25.46
C TYR A 406 -30.70 3.80 24.52
N ASN A 407 -31.37 4.86 25.00
CA ASN A 407 -32.21 5.71 24.16
C ASN A 407 -31.37 6.83 23.53
N LEU A 408 -31.34 6.90 22.21
CA LEU A 408 -30.73 7.96 21.44
C LEU A 408 -31.83 8.84 20.82
N PRO A 409 -32.04 10.07 21.34
CA PRO A 409 -33.03 10.98 20.77
C PRO A 409 -32.73 11.32 19.31
N LYS A 410 -33.76 11.67 18.56
CA LYS A 410 -33.66 12.13 17.17
C LYS A 410 -32.70 13.31 17.00
N TYR A 411 -32.02 13.34 15.85
CA TYR A 411 -31.09 14.38 15.36
C TYR A 411 -29.78 14.59 16.14
N ASN A 412 -29.73 14.38 17.45
CA ASN A 412 -28.54 14.67 18.25
C ASN A 412 -28.26 13.65 19.37
N GLY A 413 -28.92 12.49 19.37
CA GLY A 413 -28.70 11.46 20.37
C GLY A 413 -27.28 10.91 20.30
N THR A 414 -26.57 10.91 21.43
CA THR A 414 -25.22 10.35 21.54
C THR A 414 -25.19 9.30 22.65
N SER A 415 -24.56 8.16 22.39
CA SER A 415 -24.36 7.14 23.41
C SER A 415 -23.19 7.50 24.32
N SER A 416 -23.11 6.87 25.49
CA SER A 416 -21.84 6.74 26.21
C SER A 416 -20.84 5.91 25.38
N GLU A 417 -19.57 5.92 25.77
CA GLU A 417 -18.58 5.01 25.17
C GLU A 417 -18.93 3.57 25.53
N LEU A 418 -19.27 2.78 24.52
CA LEU A 418 -19.59 1.37 24.68
C LEU A 418 -18.31 0.55 24.53
N SER A 419 -18.01 -0.27 25.54
CA SER A 419 -16.94 -1.26 25.50
C SER A 419 -17.41 -2.49 24.74
N ILE A 420 -16.95 -2.67 23.50
CA ILE A 420 -17.36 -3.78 22.65
C ILE A 420 -16.20 -4.74 22.44
N LYS A 421 -16.44 -6.03 22.72
CA LYS A 421 -15.46 -7.08 22.45
C LYS A 421 -15.16 -7.14 20.96
N ILE A 422 -13.89 -7.21 20.64
CA ILE A 422 -13.40 -7.14 19.27
C ILE A 422 -13.87 -8.38 18.48
N SER A 423 -14.42 -8.17 17.28
CA SER A 423 -14.81 -9.22 16.32
C SER A 423 -14.80 -8.68 14.88
N ARG A 424 -14.80 -9.58 13.88
CA ARG A 424 -14.85 -9.21 12.45
C ARG A 424 -16.19 -8.67 12.01
N ASN A 425 -17.26 -9.23 12.55
CA ASN A 425 -18.63 -8.85 12.25
C ASN A 425 -19.33 -8.57 13.56
N VAL A 426 -19.14 -7.37 14.07
CA VAL A 426 -19.93 -6.87 15.19
C VAL A 426 -21.21 -6.29 14.65
N ASN A 427 -22.33 -6.85 15.10
CA ASN A 427 -23.67 -6.37 14.84
C ASN A 427 -24.32 -6.02 16.17
N LEU A 428 -24.87 -4.81 16.28
CA LEU A 428 -25.69 -4.42 17.43
C LEU A 428 -27.16 -4.40 17.02
N LEU A 429 -28.02 -4.83 17.94
CA LEU A 429 -29.46 -4.76 17.75
C LEU A 429 -29.95 -3.36 18.14
N CYS A 430 -30.83 -2.80 17.33
CA CYS A 430 -31.52 -1.56 17.67
C CYS A 430 -33.01 -1.64 17.32
N MET A 431 -33.80 -0.82 18.01
CA MET A 431 -35.22 -0.63 17.76
C MET A 431 -35.46 0.78 17.27
N ILE A 432 -36.10 0.89 16.10
CA ILE A 432 -36.51 2.15 15.48
C ILE A 432 -38.02 2.06 15.23
N GLU A 433 -38.81 2.94 15.83
CA GLU A 433 -40.28 2.95 15.68
C GLU A 433 -40.94 1.56 15.87
N LYS A 434 -40.43 0.77 16.84
CA LYS A 434 -40.86 -0.61 17.15
C LYS A 434 -40.51 -1.68 16.09
N LYS A 435 -39.66 -1.36 15.12
CA LYS A 435 -39.04 -2.35 14.21
C LYS A 435 -37.62 -2.67 14.67
N GLU A 436 -37.31 -3.96 14.70
CA GLU A 436 -35.95 -4.43 14.93
C GLU A 436 -35.09 -4.16 13.70
N ASN A 437 -33.94 -3.55 13.94
CA ASN A 437 -32.92 -3.24 12.95
C ASN A 437 -31.54 -3.65 13.49
N VAL A 438 -30.58 -3.77 12.58
CA VAL A 438 -29.21 -4.17 12.93
C VAL A 438 -28.23 -3.08 12.53
N ILE A 439 -27.48 -2.58 13.50
CA ILE A 439 -26.33 -1.70 13.29
C ILE A 439 -25.14 -2.60 12.97
N LYS A 440 -24.73 -2.63 11.70
CA LYS A 440 -23.55 -3.37 11.25
C LYS A 440 -22.30 -2.52 11.49
N LEU A 441 -21.57 -2.80 12.57
CA LEU A 441 -20.30 -2.12 12.88
C LEU A 441 -19.12 -2.69 12.07
N GLY A 442 -19.22 -3.94 11.63
CA GLY A 442 -18.16 -4.64 10.91
C GLY A 442 -16.94 -4.87 11.79
N LEU A 443 -15.75 -4.73 11.18
CA LEU A 443 -14.45 -4.96 11.82
C LEU A 443 -14.15 -3.90 12.88
N LEU A 444 -13.89 -4.30 14.12
CA LEU A 444 -13.33 -3.42 15.16
C LEU A 444 -11.85 -3.78 15.35
N GLU A 445 -10.96 -2.79 15.44
CA GLU A 445 -9.52 -3.01 15.63
C GLU A 445 -9.11 -2.97 17.11
N PHE A 446 -7.93 -3.50 17.42
CA PHE A 446 -7.38 -3.52 18.77
C PHE A 446 -7.09 -2.13 19.31
N GLY A 447 -7.64 -1.81 20.49
CA GLY A 447 -7.37 -0.56 21.18
C GLY A 447 -7.83 0.69 20.41
N ALA A 448 -8.75 0.52 19.46
CA ALA A 448 -9.30 1.62 18.67
C ALA A 448 -10.61 2.14 19.28
N SER A 449 -10.80 3.45 19.16
CA SER A 449 -12.04 4.14 19.49
C SER A 449 -12.73 4.57 18.20
N TYR A 450 -14.04 4.36 18.08
CA TYR A 450 -14.83 4.64 16.89
C TYR A 450 -16.02 5.55 17.18
N LEU A 451 -16.27 6.48 16.26
CA LEU A 451 -17.55 7.17 16.15
C LEU A 451 -18.38 6.50 15.06
N VAL A 452 -19.62 6.15 15.38
CA VAL A 452 -20.56 5.49 14.47
C VAL A 452 -21.78 6.37 14.32
N PHE A 453 -22.10 6.73 13.10
CA PHE A 453 -23.20 7.61 12.75
C PHE A 453 -24.33 6.81 12.11
N LEU A 454 -25.56 7.00 12.62
CA LEU A 454 -26.78 6.45 12.04
C LEU A 454 -27.36 7.48 11.09
N THR A 455 -27.29 7.24 9.78
CA THR A 455 -27.46 8.29 8.77
C THR A 455 -28.79 8.21 8.03
N GLU A 456 -29.18 7.03 7.57
CA GLU A 456 -30.43 6.83 6.83
C GLU A 456 -31.08 5.49 7.19
N ASP A 457 -32.42 5.43 7.09
CA ASP A 457 -33.25 4.25 7.36
C ASP A 457 -34.08 3.89 6.11
N THR A 458 -33.43 3.44 5.02
CA THR A 458 -34.12 3.00 3.78
C THR A 458 -33.34 1.93 3.00
N PRO A 459 -33.89 0.73 2.69
CA PRO A 459 -34.79 -0.13 3.50
C PRO A 459 -34.06 -0.83 4.66
N THR A 460 -32.75 -0.61 4.79
CA THR A 460 -31.90 -1.06 5.90
C THR A 460 -31.20 0.14 6.50
N LEU A 461 -30.86 0.06 7.78
CA LEU A 461 -30.14 1.12 8.50
C LEU A 461 -28.74 1.31 7.91
N LYS A 462 -28.50 2.48 7.31
CA LYS A 462 -27.17 2.89 6.86
C LYS A 462 -26.39 3.46 8.03
N THR A 463 -25.16 3.01 8.15
CA THR A 463 -24.23 3.45 9.18
C THR A 463 -22.94 3.93 8.53
N TRP A 464 -22.34 4.97 9.09
CA TRP A 464 -21.01 5.42 8.72
C TRP A 464 -20.12 5.40 9.95
N LYS A 465 -18.93 4.81 9.83
CA LYS A 465 -17.99 4.61 10.95
C LYS A 465 -16.69 5.33 10.65
N THR A 466 -16.15 6.03 11.63
CA THR A 466 -14.83 6.65 11.55
C THR A 466 -14.02 6.37 12.81
N ARG A 467 -12.70 6.19 12.66
CA ARG A 467 -11.77 5.95 13.78
C ARG A 467 -11.44 7.28 14.44
N GLN A 468 -11.35 7.27 15.76
CA GLN A 468 -10.75 8.35 16.53
C GLN A 468 -9.24 8.12 16.53
N ASN A 469 -8.51 8.97 15.81
CA ASN A 469 -7.06 8.89 15.78
C ASN A 469 -6.52 9.49 17.09
N GLU A 470 -5.63 8.79 17.76
CA GLU A 470 -4.84 9.35 18.86
C GLU A 470 -3.53 9.88 18.26
N ILE A 471 -3.30 11.20 18.34
CA ILE A 471 -2.02 11.77 17.90
C ILE A 471 -1.02 11.65 19.06
N LYS A 472 0.06 10.91 18.83
CA LYS A 472 1.18 10.73 19.76
C LYS A 472 2.19 11.86 19.60
N SER A 473 2.93 12.16 20.67
CA SER A 473 3.89 13.28 20.69
C SER A 473 5.08 13.12 19.75
N LEU A 474 5.37 11.90 19.29
CA LEU A 474 6.57 11.58 18.53
C LEU A 474 6.50 12.16 17.11
N CYS A 475 7.54 12.88 16.67
CA CYS A 475 7.59 13.56 15.37
C CYS A 475 7.71 12.57 14.20
N ILE A 476 6.98 12.83 13.11
CA ILE A 476 7.04 12.03 11.86
C ILE A 476 8.46 11.91 11.28
N GLY A 477 9.36 12.87 11.55
CA GLY A 477 10.75 12.85 11.08
C GLY A 477 11.54 11.60 11.52
N TRP A 478 11.11 10.90 12.57
CA TRP A 478 11.70 9.63 12.99
C TRP A 478 11.49 8.47 12.00
N GLN A 479 10.61 8.61 11.00
CA GLN A 479 10.50 7.65 9.89
C GLN A 479 11.62 7.81 8.85
N LEU A 480 12.43 8.86 8.90
CA LEU A 480 13.48 9.08 7.90
C LEU A 480 14.51 7.92 7.83
N PRO A 481 15.06 7.39 8.95
CA PRO A 481 16.07 6.33 8.89
C PRO A 481 15.58 5.05 8.19
N GLN A 482 14.35 4.59 8.48
CA GLN A 482 13.79 3.38 7.85
C GLN A 482 13.57 3.58 6.35
N ILE A 483 13.11 4.77 5.92
CA ILE A 483 12.89 5.09 4.50
C ILE A 483 14.22 5.15 3.73
N LEU A 484 15.25 5.77 4.32
CA LEU A 484 16.58 5.85 3.69
C LEU A 484 17.18 4.47 3.45
N ILE A 485 17.17 3.61 4.50
CA ILE A 485 17.73 2.27 4.42
C ILE A 485 16.95 1.40 3.43
N MET A 486 15.61 1.51 3.42
CA MET A 486 14.76 0.82 2.44
C MET A 486 15.08 1.26 1.01
N GLY A 487 15.26 2.56 0.75
CA GLY A 487 15.59 3.08 -0.57
C GLY A 487 16.90 2.49 -1.12
N ILE A 488 17.95 2.47 -0.30
CA ILE A 488 19.24 1.87 -0.68
C ILE A 488 19.08 0.36 -0.92
N GLY A 489 18.36 -0.32 -0.02
CA GLY A 489 18.14 -1.77 -0.13
C GLY A 489 17.37 -2.16 -1.38
N LYS A 490 16.26 -1.47 -1.69
CA LYS A 490 15.43 -1.70 -2.88
C LYS A 490 16.22 -1.44 -4.16
N TYR A 491 17.01 -0.38 -4.20
CA TYR A 491 17.87 -0.09 -5.35
C TYR A 491 18.84 -1.24 -5.64
N LEU A 492 19.63 -1.64 -4.63
CA LEU A 492 20.61 -2.73 -4.78
C LEU A 492 19.94 -4.03 -5.19
N LEU A 493 18.76 -4.33 -4.66
CA LEU A 493 18.02 -5.54 -4.96
C LEU A 493 17.43 -5.53 -6.37
N ILE A 494 16.68 -4.49 -6.74
CA ILE A 494 15.90 -4.44 -7.98
C ILE A 494 16.83 -4.37 -9.19
N VAL A 495 17.81 -3.47 -9.19
CA VAL A 495 18.76 -3.33 -10.32
C VAL A 495 19.57 -4.61 -10.49
N SER A 496 20.07 -5.19 -9.40
CA SER A 496 20.84 -6.45 -9.47
C SER A 496 20.00 -7.63 -9.94
N CYS A 497 18.72 -7.71 -9.55
CA CYS A 497 17.82 -8.76 -10.04
C CYS A 497 17.49 -8.57 -11.53
N MET A 498 17.22 -7.35 -11.99
CA MET A 498 17.00 -7.07 -13.42
C MET A 498 18.21 -7.53 -14.26
N GLU A 499 19.42 -7.18 -13.83
CA GLU A 499 20.65 -7.63 -14.47
C GLU A 499 20.81 -9.16 -14.37
N PHE A 500 20.60 -9.74 -13.20
CA PHE A 500 20.79 -11.17 -12.97
C PHE A 500 19.89 -12.02 -13.86
N PHE A 501 18.59 -11.75 -13.91
CA PHE A 501 17.64 -12.52 -14.73
C PHE A 501 17.85 -12.28 -16.23
N TYR A 502 18.48 -11.18 -16.61
CA TYR A 502 18.87 -10.94 -18.00
C TYR A 502 20.16 -11.72 -18.38
N TYR A 503 21.24 -11.59 -17.60
CA TYR A 503 22.55 -12.17 -17.92
C TYR A 503 22.66 -13.66 -17.64
N LYS A 504 21.92 -14.18 -16.65
CA LYS A 504 22.01 -15.59 -16.22
C LYS A 504 20.93 -16.48 -16.82
N ALA A 505 19.97 -15.91 -17.56
CA ALA A 505 18.98 -16.70 -18.27
C ALA A 505 19.66 -17.61 -19.31
N PRO A 506 19.20 -18.87 -19.46
CA PRO A 506 19.62 -19.72 -20.56
C PRO A 506 19.33 -19.08 -21.93
N GLU A 507 20.00 -19.57 -22.97
CA GLU A 507 19.81 -19.05 -24.33
C GLU A 507 18.34 -19.14 -24.77
N GLY A 508 17.85 -18.07 -25.39
CA GLY A 508 16.44 -17.94 -25.79
C GLY A 508 15.40 -17.91 -24.65
N MET A 509 15.82 -17.78 -23.38
CA MET A 509 14.92 -17.74 -22.22
C MET A 509 14.89 -16.40 -21.47
N LYS A 510 15.59 -15.37 -21.95
CA LYS A 510 15.68 -14.06 -21.28
C LYS A 510 14.29 -13.51 -20.92
N VAL A 511 13.38 -13.46 -21.89
CA VAL A 511 12.01 -12.93 -21.70
C VAL A 511 11.21 -13.80 -20.72
N THR A 512 11.35 -15.12 -20.80
CA THR A 512 10.69 -16.05 -19.87
C THR A 512 11.17 -15.84 -18.43
N MET A 513 12.47 -15.72 -18.22
CA MET A 513 13.01 -15.49 -16.87
C MET A 513 12.61 -14.13 -16.32
N GLN A 514 12.61 -13.08 -17.15
CA GLN A 514 12.10 -11.77 -16.74
C GLN A 514 10.60 -11.80 -16.43
N ALA A 515 9.80 -12.55 -17.19
CA ALA A 515 8.37 -12.69 -16.96
C ALA A 515 8.08 -13.47 -15.66
N LEU A 516 8.85 -14.52 -15.37
CA LEU A 516 8.76 -15.24 -14.10
C LEU A 516 9.14 -14.32 -12.94
N TRP A 517 10.19 -13.52 -13.10
CA TRP A 517 10.59 -12.51 -12.12
C TRP A 517 9.48 -11.50 -11.83
N THR A 518 8.92 -10.87 -12.86
CA THR A 518 7.83 -9.89 -12.68
C THR A 518 6.56 -10.54 -12.14
N SER A 519 6.30 -11.82 -12.42
CA SER A 519 5.15 -12.55 -11.86
C SER A 519 5.21 -12.73 -10.33
N THR A 520 6.40 -12.61 -9.73
CA THR A 520 6.54 -12.65 -8.26
C THR A 520 5.83 -11.48 -7.60
N LEU A 521 5.75 -10.31 -8.27
CA LEU A 521 5.03 -9.14 -7.77
C LEU A 521 3.52 -9.42 -7.71
N PHE A 522 2.93 -10.00 -8.76
CA PHE A 522 1.52 -10.40 -8.73
C PHE A 522 1.23 -11.43 -7.63
N SER A 523 2.10 -12.44 -7.50
CA SER A 523 2.00 -13.44 -6.44
C SER A 523 2.07 -12.80 -5.05
N SER A 524 2.89 -11.77 -4.90
CA SER A 524 3.04 -11.04 -3.64
C SER A 524 1.78 -10.28 -3.25
N SER A 525 1.11 -9.62 -4.20
CA SER A 525 -0.15 -8.92 -3.92
C SER A 525 -1.29 -9.88 -3.55
N LEU A 526 -1.30 -11.11 -4.09
CA LEU A 526 -2.23 -12.16 -3.65
C LEU A 526 -1.96 -12.60 -2.21
N ILE A 527 -0.69 -12.81 -1.85
CA ILE A 527 -0.28 -13.15 -0.48
C ILE A 527 -0.70 -12.02 0.46
N LEU A 528 -0.42 -10.76 0.11
CA LEU A 528 -0.77 -9.59 0.92
C LEU A 528 -2.29 -9.50 1.15
N TYR A 529 -3.10 -9.68 0.11
CA TYR A 529 -4.56 -9.69 0.23
C TYR A 529 -5.04 -10.77 1.21
N PHE A 530 -4.50 -11.97 1.10
CA PHE A 530 -4.83 -13.07 2.00
C PHE A 530 -4.39 -12.80 3.44
N VAL A 531 -3.18 -12.24 3.63
CA VAL A 531 -2.66 -11.84 4.95
C VAL A 531 -3.56 -10.79 5.58
N ASN A 532 -3.90 -9.71 4.86
CA ASN A 532 -4.77 -8.65 5.37
C ASN A 532 -6.21 -9.12 5.63
N TYR A 533 -6.66 -10.17 4.93
CA TYR A 533 -7.94 -10.81 5.20
C TYR A 533 -7.92 -11.65 6.49
N ILE A 534 -6.77 -12.21 6.85
CA ILE A 534 -6.63 -13.09 8.03
C ILE A 534 -6.17 -12.32 9.26
N SER A 535 -5.29 -11.34 9.10
CA SER A 535 -4.64 -10.65 10.21
C SER A 535 -5.67 -9.85 10.98
N PHE A 536 -5.57 -10.00 12.29
CA PHE A 536 -6.42 -9.32 13.26
C PHE A 536 -5.60 -9.12 14.52
N LEU A 537 -4.35 -8.72 14.33
CA LEU A 537 -3.40 -8.58 15.41
C LEU A 537 -3.21 -7.08 15.68
N PRO A 538 -2.84 -6.71 16.92
CA PRO A 538 -2.35 -5.36 17.19
C PRO A 538 -1.20 -4.99 16.24
N GLU A 539 -1.16 -3.73 15.80
CA GLU A 539 -0.22 -3.25 14.78
C GLU A 539 1.25 -3.57 15.16
N TRP A 540 1.65 -3.38 16.43
CA TRP A 540 3.01 -3.72 16.89
C TRP A 540 3.34 -5.23 16.82
N ILE A 541 2.35 -6.13 16.93
CA ILE A 541 2.54 -7.57 16.76
C ILE A 541 2.71 -7.89 15.28
N GLU A 542 1.97 -7.20 14.41
CA GLU A 542 2.11 -7.36 12.97
C GLU A 542 3.51 -6.94 12.51
N ASP A 543 4.01 -5.78 12.96
CA ASP A 543 5.38 -5.32 12.71
C ASP A 543 6.44 -6.30 13.23
N PHE A 544 6.24 -6.85 14.44
CA PHE A 544 7.13 -7.85 15.01
C PHE A 544 7.18 -9.12 14.16
N LEU A 545 6.02 -9.66 13.79
CA LEU A 545 5.92 -10.86 12.96
C LEU A 545 6.51 -10.61 11.57
N LEU A 546 6.23 -9.45 10.98
CA LEU A 546 6.77 -9.05 9.68
C LEU A 546 8.30 -9.06 9.71
N SER A 547 8.92 -8.44 10.71
CA SER A 547 10.38 -8.41 10.84
C SER A 547 11.00 -9.80 10.98
N ASN A 548 10.39 -10.69 11.79
CA ASN A 548 10.89 -12.06 11.98
C ASN A 548 10.71 -12.95 10.74
N ILE A 549 9.56 -12.87 10.07
CA ILE A 549 9.33 -13.63 8.84
C ILE A 549 10.26 -13.13 7.73
N LEU A 550 10.46 -11.81 7.64
CA LEU A 550 11.39 -11.23 6.69
C LEU A 550 12.82 -11.74 6.93
N LEU A 551 13.28 -11.79 8.19
CA LEU A 551 14.58 -12.39 8.53
C LEU A 551 14.69 -13.85 8.06
N ALA A 552 13.66 -14.66 8.29
CA ALA A 552 13.64 -16.05 7.83
C ALA A 552 13.73 -16.16 6.30
N VAL A 553 13.06 -15.26 5.58
CA VAL A 553 13.14 -15.18 4.10
C VAL A 553 14.54 -14.77 3.64
N VAL A 554 15.19 -13.81 4.31
CA VAL A 554 16.59 -13.42 4.02
C VAL A 554 17.54 -14.60 4.23
N ILE A 555 17.40 -15.33 5.34
CA ILE A 555 18.23 -16.52 5.63
C ILE A 555 17.98 -17.63 4.59
N SER A 556 16.71 -17.87 4.23
CA SER A 556 16.36 -18.85 3.19
C SER A 556 16.99 -18.48 1.85
N PHE A 557 16.89 -17.22 1.43
CA PHE A 557 17.52 -16.74 0.21
C PHE A 557 19.05 -16.90 0.23
N PHE A 558 19.69 -16.64 1.38
CA PHE A 558 21.12 -16.90 1.58
C PHE A 558 21.51 -18.36 1.31
N VAL A 559 20.78 -19.30 1.91
CA VAL A 559 21.00 -20.74 1.71
C VAL A 559 20.78 -21.15 0.26
N ILE A 560 19.67 -20.71 -0.35
CA ILE A 560 19.34 -21.02 -1.75
C ILE A 560 20.40 -20.47 -2.70
N SER A 561 20.89 -19.26 -2.45
CA SER A 561 21.91 -18.63 -3.28
C SER A 561 23.26 -19.34 -3.21
N TYR A 562 23.62 -19.86 -2.04
CA TYR A 562 24.82 -20.70 -1.88
C TYR A 562 24.72 -21.97 -2.74
N TYR A 563 23.60 -22.71 -2.66
CA TYR A 563 23.38 -23.91 -3.46
C TYR A 563 23.26 -23.61 -4.96
N TYR A 564 22.66 -22.47 -5.34
CA TYR A 564 22.61 -22.03 -6.73
C TYR A 564 24.01 -21.85 -7.31
N GLN A 565 24.89 -21.13 -6.59
CA GLN A 565 26.28 -20.94 -7.03
C GLN A 565 27.03 -22.28 -7.15
N GLU A 566 26.86 -23.18 -6.19
CA GLU A 566 27.47 -24.51 -6.23
C GLU A 566 26.99 -25.33 -7.44
N THR A 567 25.69 -25.28 -7.73
CA THR A 567 25.07 -25.99 -8.86
C THR A 567 25.58 -25.45 -10.19
N VAL A 568 25.65 -24.12 -10.34
CA VAL A 568 26.24 -23.48 -11.52
C VAL A 568 27.70 -23.92 -11.66
N LEU A 569 28.52 -23.84 -10.62
CA LEU A 569 29.92 -24.26 -10.68
C LEU A 569 30.09 -25.73 -11.11
N LYS A 570 29.20 -26.63 -10.66
CA LYS A 570 29.23 -28.05 -11.07
C LYS A 570 28.87 -28.23 -12.55
N LEU A 571 27.88 -27.50 -13.06
CA LEU A 571 27.46 -27.59 -14.46
C LEU A 571 28.54 -27.07 -15.42
N TRP A 572 29.28 -26.04 -15.03
CA TRP A 572 30.35 -25.47 -15.85
C TRP A 572 31.71 -26.20 -15.71
N ARG A 573 31.86 -27.12 -14.74
CA ARG A 573 33.10 -27.92 -14.54
C ARG A 573 33.14 -29.21 -15.35
N VAL A 574 32.06 -29.61 -16.01
CA VAL A 574 32.10 -30.75 -16.94
C VAL A 574 32.90 -30.28 -18.17
N PRO A 575 34.11 -30.82 -18.42
CA PRO A 575 34.86 -30.42 -19.60
C PRO A 575 34.04 -30.81 -20.82
N PHE A 576 33.85 -29.87 -21.74
CA PHE A 576 33.45 -30.16 -23.10
C PHE A 576 34.56 -31.04 -23.71
N SER A 577 34.41 -32.36 -23.60
CA SER A 577 35.30 -33.35 -24.21
C SER A 577 34.74 -33.81 -25.53
#